data_AF-A0A2S9XX96-F1
#
_entry.id   AF-A0A2S9XX96-F1
#
_cell.length_a   1.000
_cell.length_b   1.000
_cell.length_c   1.000
_cell.angle_alpha   90.00
_cell.angle_beta   90.00
_cell.angle_gamma   90.00
#
_symmetry.space_group_name_H-M   'P 1'
#
loop_
_entity.id
_entity.type
_entity.pdbx_description
1 polymer ?
#
loop_
_entity_poly.entity_id
_entity_poly.type
_entity_poly.pdbx_seq_one_letter_code
_entity_poly.pdbx_strand_id
1 'polypeptide(L)'
;MEAGELLARALRIREQALGPDHPKLAFTLEAVGEVSMLMGEPARAIEPFERALVIRSAQAGDPKHLAKLAFELGKALWAAGRSRSQQRARARLLIEQAEAELAEAGEGAESLHANVRAWLDAH
;
A
#
# COMPACT_ATOMS: atom_id res chain seq x y z
N MET A 1 20.11 -8.26 12.79
CA MET A 1 18.83 -8.64 12.16
C MET A 1 18.18 -7.36 11.69
N GLU A 2 18.00 -7.23 10.38
CA GLU A 2 17.26 -6.10 9.80
C GLU A 2 15.76 -6.27 10.04
N ALA A 3 15.02 -5.16 10.15
CA ALA A 3 13.58 -5.15 10.42
C ALA A 3 12.78 -5.99 9.39
N GLY A 4 13.24 -6.04 8.13
CA GLY A 4 12.62 -6.83 7.07
C GLY A 4 12.64 -8.35 7.32
N GLU A 5 13.71 -8.89 7.90
CA GLU A 5 13.81 -10.33 8.20
C GLU A 5 12.84 -10.75 9.32
N LEU A 6 12.69 -9.90 10.33
CA LEU A 6 11.74 -10.11 11.43
C LEU A 6 10.30 -10.09 10.94
N LEU A 7 9.96 -9.13 10.08
CA LEU A 7 8.62 -9.01 9.51
C LEU A 7 8.29 -10.17 8.56
N ALA A 8 9.23 -10.60 7.72
CA ALA A 8 9.04 -11.77 6.86
C ALA A 8 8.85 -13.08 7.66
N ARG A 9 9.59 -13.24 8.76
CA ARG A 9 9.39 -14.37 9.67
C ARG A 9 8.04 -14.31 10.38
N ALA A 10 7.65 -13.12 10.86
CA ALA A 10 6.36 -12.92 11.50
C ALA A 10 5.20 -13.19 10.53
N LEU A 11 5.30 -12.73 9.29
CA LEU A 11 4.32 -12.99 8.24
C LEU A 11 4.12 -14.49 8.04
N ARG A 12 5.22 -15.23 7.83
CA ARG A 12 5.18 -16.69 7.63
C ARG A 12 4.51 -17.44 8.78
N ILE A 13 4.85 -17.10 10.02
CA ILE A 13 4.27 -17.74 11.21
C ILE A 13 2.77 -17.44 11.30
N ARG A 14 2.38 -16.18 11.07
CA ARG A 14 0.98 -15.76 11.13
C ARG A 14 0.15 -16.36 10.00
N GLU A 15 0.70 -16.46 8.79
CA GLU A 15 0.04 -17.10 7.64
C GLU A 15 -0.23 -18.58 7.91
N GLN A 16 0.76 -19.30 8.44
CA GLN A 16 0.59 -20.70 8.83
C GLN A 16 -0.47 -20.89 9.92
N ALA A 17 -0.55 -19.96 10.87
CA ALA A 17 -1.47 -20.06 12.00
C ALA A 17 -2.91 -19.62 11.67
N LEU A 18 -3.07 -18.64 10.78
CA LEU A 18 -4.35 -17.95 10.56
C LEU A 18 -4.97 -18.18 9.18
N GLY A 19 -4.17 -18.65 8.21
CA GLY A 19 -4.56 -18.71 6.80
C GLY A 19 -4.26 -17.41 6.04
N PRO A 20 -4.11 -17.47 4.71
CA PRO A 20 -3.52 -16.40 3.88
C PRO A 20 -4.37 -15.13 3.74
N ASP A 21 -5.68 -15.22 3.99
CA ASP A 21 -6.64 -14.13 3.84
C ASP A 21 -7.10 -13.55 5.18
N HIS A 22 -6.51 -14.00 6.29
CA HIS A 22 -6.98 -13.63 7.61
C HIS A 22 -6.76 -12.11 7.86
N PRO A 23 -7.77 -11.38 8.38
CA PRO A 23 -7.71 -9.95 8.63
C PRO A 23 -6.44 -9.40 9.30
N LYS A 24 -5.95 -10.12 10.31
CA LYS A 24 -4.73 -9.77 11.07
C LYS A 24 -3.45 -9.79 10.23
N LEU A 25 -3.44 -10.43 9.06
CA LEU A 25 -2.30 -10.41 8.15
C LEU A 25 -2.13 -9.06 7.48
N ALA A 26 -3.22 -8.31 7.23
CA ALA A 26 -3.15 -7.00 6.60
C ALA A 26 -2.12 -6.10 7.30
N PHE A 27 -2.21 -5.92 8.62
CA PHE A 27 -1.22 -5.13 9.36
C PHE A 27 0.24 -5.59 9.20
N THR A 28 0.47 -6.90 9.06
CA THR A 28 1.83 -7.42 8.90
C THR A 28 2.34 -7.17 7.48
N LEU A 29 1.47 -7.36 6.48
CA LEU A 29 1.75 -7.09 5.07
C LEU A 29 2.01 -5.59 4.83
N GLU A 30 1.20 -4.72 5.43
CA GLU A 30 1.38 -3.27 5.41
C GLU A 30 2.77 -2.88 5.93
N ALA A 31 3.16 -3.42 7.10
CA ALA A 31 4.46 -3.14 7.70
C ALA A 31 5.64 -3.66 6.85
N VAL A 32 5.49 -4.82 6.19
CA VAL A 32 6.49 -5.33 5.25
C VAL A 32 6.64 -4.36 4.07
N GLY A 33 5.53 -3.91 3.48
CA GLY A 33 5.54 -2.96 2.38
C GLY A 33 6.21 -1.63 2.74
N GLU A 34 5.84 -1.06 3.88
CA GLU A 34 6.42 0.21 4.38
C GLU A 34 7.93 0.07 4.63
N VAL A 35 8.37 -1.01 5.27
CA VAL A 35 9.81 -1.26 5.50
C VAL A 35 10.55 -1.48 4.19
N SER A 36 9.99 -2.19 3.22
CA SER A 36 10.60 -2.34 1.89
C SER A 36 10.76 -1.00 1.17
N MET A 37 9.80 -0.07 1.30
CA MET A 37 9.94 1.29 0.77
C MET A 37 11.08 2.06 1.47
N LEU A 38 11.18 1.96 2.79
CA LEU A 38 12.24 2.61 3.57
C LEU A 38 13.64 2.05 3.25
N MET A 39 13.73 0.77 2.94
CA MET A 39 14.97 0.11 2.53
C MET A 39 15.36 0.41 1.07
N GLY A 40 14.56 1.20 0.34
CA GLY A 40 14.82 1.50 -1.07
C GLY A 40 14.54 0.34 -2.02
N GLU A 41 13.72 -0.62 -1.61
CA GLU A 41 13.35 -1.83 -2.35
C GLU A 41 11.87 -1.80 -2.78
N PRO A 42 11.43 -0.82 -3.60
CA PRO A 42 10.01 -0.63 -3.91
C PRO A 42 9.37 -1.83 -4.60
N ALA A 43 10.14 -2.61 -5.36
CA ALA A 43 9.65 -3.83 -6.00
C ALA A 43 9.19 -4.89 -4.97
N ARG A 44 9.83 -4.95 -3.80
CA ARG A 44 9.47 -5.88 -2.70
C ARG A 44 8.25 -5.41 -1.92
N ALA A 45 7.88 -4.13 -2.02
CA ALA A 45 6.73 -3.56 -1.34
C ALA A 45 5.39 -3.82 -2.07
N ILE A 46 5.44 -4.10 -3.38
CA ILE A 46 4.24 -4.23 -4.23
C ILE A 46 3.33 -5.36 -3.76
N GLU A 47 3.85 -6.59 -3.66
CA GLU A 47 3.03 -7.77 -3.30
C GLU A 47 2.41 -7.66 -1.89
N PRO A 48 3.15 -7.21 -0.85
CA PRO A 48 2.57 -7.00 0.47
C PRO A 48 1.45 -5.95 0.47
N PHE A 49 1.63 -4.82 -0.22
CA PHE A 49 0.58 -3.81 -0.31
C PHE A 49 -0.64 -4.29 -1.11
N GLU A 50 -0.45 -5.01 -2.21
CA GLU A 50 -1.56 -5.58 -2.99
C GLU A 50 -2.40 -6.54 -2.13
N ARG A 51 -1.75 -7.44 -1.38
CA ARG A 51 -2.46 -8.37 -0.50
C ARG A 51 -3.13 -7.68 0.68
N ALA A 52 -2.47 -6.70 1.29
CA ALA A 52 -3.09 -5.90 2.35
C ALA A 52 -4.36 -5.21 1.85
N LEU A 53 -4.32 -4.62 0.65
CA LEU A 53 -5.46 -3.95 0.04
C LEU A 53 -6.61 -4.93 -0.19
N VAL A 54 -6.35 -6.11 -0.77
CA VAL A 54 -7.37 -7.17 -0.97
C VAL A 54 -8.04 -7.57 0.35
N ILE A 55 -7.24 -7.86 1.39
CA ILE A 55 -7.77 -8.28 2.70
C ILE A 55 -8.59 -7.18 3.35
N ARG A 56 -8.18 -5.91 3.24
CA ARG A 56 -8.90 -4.77 3.82
C ARG A 56 -10.18 -4.44 3.07
N SER A 57 -10.15 -4.48 1.74
CA SER A 57 -11.33 -4.26 0.89
C SER A 57 -12.41 -5.32 1.15
N ALA A 58 -12.02 -6.58 1.32
CA ALA A 58 -12.96 -7.67 1.64
C ALA A 58 -13.68 -7.50 2.99
N GLN A 59 -13.14 -6.68 3.89
CA GLN A 59 -13.69 -6.44 5.23
C GLN A 59 -14.47 -5.14 5.36
N ALA A 60 -14.75 -4.45 4.25
CA ALA A 60 -15.29 -3.09 4.28
C ALA A 60 -14.44 -2.17 5.19
N GLY A 61 -13.11 -2.23 5.03
CA GLY A 61 -12.19 -1.37 5.76
C GLY A 61 -12.47 0.12 5.54
N ASP A 62 -12.03 0.96 6.49
CA ASP A 62 -12.17 2.42 6.39
C ASP A 62 -11.65 2.92 5.02
N PRO A 63 -12.48 3.61 4.22
CA PRO A 63 -12.07 4.17 2.93
C PRO A 63 -10.77 4.97 3.00
N LYS A 64 -10.53 5.70 4.09
CA LYS A 64 -9.28 6.46 4.28
C LYS A 64 -8.06 5.55 4.39
N HIS A 65 -8.20 4.41 5.06
CA HIS A 65 -7.14 3.41 5.17
C HIS A 65 -6.89 2.74 3.82
N LEU A 66 -7.95 2.39 3.09
CA LEU A 66 -7.85 1.83 1.74
C LEU A 66 -7.13 2.78 0.78
N ALA A 67 -7.50 4.05 0.78
CA ALA A 67 -6.85 5.07 -0.03
C ALA A 67 -5.38 5.29 0.36
N LYS A 68 -5.02 5.23 1.66
CA LYS A 68 -3.61 5.23 2.08
C LYS A 68 -2.84 4.06 1.49
N LEU A 69 -3.39 2.84 1.56
CA LEU A 69 -2.73 1.65 1.02
C LEU A 69 -2.59 1.68 -0.50
N ALA A 70 -3.62 2.15 -1.20
CA ALA A 70 -3.59 2.39 -2.63
C ALA A 70 -2.51 3.43 -2.98
N PHE A 71 -2.39 4.52 -2.21
CA PHE A 71 -1.34 5.51 -2.42
C PHE A 71 0.07 4.94 -2.22
N GLU A 72 0.30 4.16 -1.15
CA GLU A 72 1.59 3.50 -0.90
C GLU A 72 1.96 2.50 -2.00
N LEU A 73 1.00 1.69 -2.46
CA LEU A 73 1.18 0.78 -3.58
C LEU A 73 1.51 1.53 -4.88
N GLY A 74 0.83 2.64 -5.14
CA GLY A 74 1.08 3.48 -6.31
C GLY A 74 2.51 4.03 -6.30
N LYS A 75 2.98 4.56 -5.16
CA LYS A 75 4.37 5.00 -5.00
C LYS A 75 5.37 3.85 -5.23
N ALA A 76 5.07 2.65 -4.72
CA ALA A 76 5.90 1.48 -4.93
C ALA A 76 6.00 1.09 -6.41
N LEU A 77 4.85 1.03 -7.12
CA LEU A 77 4.78 0.76 -8.56
C LEU A 77 5.52 1.83 -9.39
N TRP A 78 5.38 3.10 -9.02
CA TRP A 78 6.08 4.20 -9.68
C TRP A 78 7.60 4.09 -9.51
N ALA A 79 8.07 3.87 -8.28
CA ALA A 79 9.49 3.79 -7.94
C ALA A 79 10.15 2.53 -8.51
N ALA A 80 9.47 1.38 -8.54
CA ALA A 80 9.93 0.15 -9.17
C ALA A 80 9.93 0.24 -10.71
N GLY A 81 9.00 1.01 -11.28
CA GLY A 81 8.73 1.14 -12.70
C GLY A 81 9.70 2.02 -13.50
N ARG A 82 10.98 2.19 -13.09
CA ARG A 82 11.96 3.02 -13.83
C ARG A 82 12.11 2.63 -15.32
N SER A 83 11.70 1.43 -15.75
CA SER A 83 11.85 0.93 -17.14
C SER A 83 10.56 0.43 -17.84
N ARG A 84 9.36 0.45 -17.24
CA ARG A 84 8.13 -0.08 -17.89
C ARG A 84 6.93 0.87 -17.76
N SER A 85 6.55 1.50 -18.86
CA SER A 85 5.42 2.46 -18.97
C SER A 85 4.12 1.97 -18.35
N GLN A 86 3.82 0.67 -18.47
CA GLN A 86 2.59 0.06 -17.96
C GLN A 86 2.47 0.11 -16.43
N GLN A 87 3.59 -0.03 -15.69
CA GLN A 87 3.56 0.04 -14.22
C GLN A 87 3.32 1.47 -13.73
N ARG A 88 3.84 2.48 -14.45
CA ARG A 88 3.59 3.89 -14.11
C ARG A 88 2.16 4.31 -14.41
N ALA A 89 1.59 3.87 -15.54
CA ALA A 89 0.19 4.11 -15.85
C ALA A 89 -0.72 3.48 -14.78
N ARG A 90 -0.44 2.23 -14.37
CA ARG A 90 -1.16 1.57 -13.27
C ARG A 90 -0.99 2.31 -11.94
N ALA A 91 0.22 2.73 -11.60
CA ALA A 91 0.50 3.52 -10.40
C ALA A 91 -0.33 4.80 -10.37
N ARG A 92 -0.32 5.56 -11.45
CA ARG A 92 -1.03 6.84 -11.54
C ARG A 92 -2.54 6.66 -11.39
N LEU A 93 -3.14 5.70 -12.13
CA LEU A 93 -4.56 5.40 -12.02
C LEU A 93 -4.98 5.02 -10.59
N LEU A 94 -4.16 4.21 -9.91
CA LEU A 94 -4.42 3.81 -8.52
C LEU A 94 -4.39 5.00 -7.56
N ILE A 95 -3.45 5.93 -7.76
CA ILE A 95 -3.31 7.12 -6.92
C ILE A 95 -4.42 8.13 -7.19
N GLU A 96 -4.82 8.30 -8.45
CA GLU A 96 -5.96 9.15 -8.85
C GLU A 96 -7.28 8.61 -8.27
N GLN A 97 -7.48 7.29 -8.25
CA GLN A 97 -8.63 6.67 -7.58
C GLN A 97 -8.61 6.93 -6.07
N ALA A 98 -7.46 6.75 -5.43
CA ALA A 98 -7.31 7.05 -4.01
C ALA A 98 -7.58 8.53 -3.68
N GLU A 99 -7.18 9.45 -4.57
CA GLU A 99 -7.47 10.89 -4.44
C GLU A 99 -8.97 11.18 -4.48
N ALA A 100 -9.68 10.59 -5.44
CA ALA A 100 -11.12 10.76 -5.59
C ALA A 100 -11.89 10.20 -4.37
N GLU A 101 -11.51 9.02 -3.88
CA GLU A 101 -12.08 8.42 -2.68
C GLU A 101 -11.86 9.30 -1.43
N LEU A 102 -10.68 9.90 -1.30
CA LEU A 102 -10.36 10.80 -0.18
C LEU A 102 -11.12 12.12 -0.25
N ALA A 103 -11.36 12.65 -1.46
CA ALA A 103 -12.17 13.84 -1.66
C ALA A 103 -13.63 13.61 -1.20
N GLU A 104 -14.14 12.39 -1.36
CA GLU A 104 -15.49 11.98 -0.92
C GLU A 104 -15.55 11.61 0.57
N ALA A 105 -14.43 11.19 1.18
CA ALA A 105 -14.38 10.70 2.56
C ALA A 105 -14.62 11.76 3.65
N GLY A 106 -14.60 13.06 3.32
CA GLY A 106 -14.92 14.16 4.23
C GLY A 106 -13.90 14.37 5.37
N GLU A 107 -14.39 14.75 6.55
CA GLU A 107 -13.54 15.17 7.68
C GLU A 107 -12.48 14.12 8.09
N GLY A 108 -11.25 14.60 8.29
CA GLY A 108 -10.12 13.78 8.72
C GLY A 108 -9.40 13.02 7.59
N ALA A 109 -9.81 13.21 6.33
CA ALA A 109 -9.04 12.79 5.16
C ALA A 109 -8.16 13.92 4.58
N GLU A 110 -8.33 15.18 5.00
CA GLU A 110 -7.76 16.33 4.30
C GLU A 110 -6.23 16.30 4.19
N SER A 111 -5.53 15.88 5.25
CA SER A 111 -4.06 15.81 5.22
C SER A 111 -3.57 14.74 4.25
N LEU A 112 -4.22 13.57 4.22
CA LEU A 112 -3.86 12.51 3.29
C LEU A 112 -4.23 12.90 1.86
N HIS A 113 -5.40 13.50 1.66
CA HIS A 113 -5.85 14.04 0.38
C HIS A 113 -4.86 15.07 -0.18
N ALA A 114 -4.45 16.04 0.63
CA ALA A 114 -3.46 17.05 0.25
C ALA A 114 -2.11 16.42 -0.13
N ASN A 115 -1.66 15.40 0.61
CA ASN A 115 -0.42 14.68 0.31
C ASN A 115 -0.49 13.93 -1.02
N VAL A 116 -1.62 13.27 -1.30
CA VAL A 116 -1.85 12.55 -2.56
C VAL A 116 -1.85 13.52 -3.74
N ARG A 117 -2.57 14.64 -3.64
CA ARG A 117 -2.57 15.68 -4.69
C ARG A 117 -1.18 16.26 -4.94
N ALA A 118 -0.47 16.63 -3.89
CA ALA A 118 0.88 17.16 -4.02
C ALA A 118 1.83 16.17 -4.72
N TRP A 119 1.64 14.86 -4.51
CA TRP A 119 2.39 13.84 -5.23
C TRP A 119 2.03 13.78 -6.72
N LEU A 120 0.73 13.83 -7.05
CA LEU A 120 0.23 13.82 -8.44
C LEU A 120 0.67 15.06 -9.23
N ASP A 121 0.80 16.22 -8.59
CA ASP A 121 1.30 17.45 -9.21
C ASP A 121 2.80 17.37 -9.51
N ALA A 122 3.54 16.57 -8.75
CA ALA A 122 5.00 16.44 -8.85
C ALA A 122 5.48 15.33 -9.80
N HIS A 123 4.60 14.44 -10.27
CA HIS A 123 4.94 13.21 -11.02
C HIS A 123 4.04 12.98 -12.23
#